data_AF-A0AAD6UH28-F1
#
_entry.id   AF-A0AAD6UH28-F1
#
_cell.length_a   1.000
_cell.length_b   1.000
_cell.length_c   1.000
_cell.angle_alpha   90.00
_cell.angle_beta   90.00
_cell.angle_gamma   90.00
#
_symmetry.space_group_name_H-M   'P 1'
#
loop_
_entity.id
_entity.type
_entity.pdbx_description
1 polymer ?
#
loop_
_entity_poly.entity_id
_entity_poly.type
_entity_poly.pdbx_seq_one_letter_code
_entity_poly.pdbx_strand_id
1 'polypeptide(L)'
;MGWFDDNHPMGARAQEEEDDAIESMGWNKWYKDPQPAGGAHEPARVERPEAEWDENKWRKTNLQDGDTMAKGKAKTMYLLTDKDLLPLSYQKEMNSRGFNNMKMYRKREVERLSWKKYGGPNGLKAAKEAKKSVKTASPKVSGSPPCSFGAGDRTNQ
;
A
#
# COMPACT_ATOMS: atom_id res chain seq x y z
N MET A 1 74.76 13.53 3.77
CA MET A 1 73.67 14.37 3.24
C MET A 1 72.64 13.47 2.58
N GLY A 2 71.53 13.20 3.28
CA GLY A 2 70.43 12.36 2.80
C GLY A 2 69.48 13.20 1.94
N TRP A 3 69.20 12.72 0.73
CA TRP A 3 68.20 13.28 -0.17
C TRP A 3 66.89 12.52 0.04
N PHE A 4 65.82 13.30 0.16
CA PHE A 4 64.48 12.89 0.60
C PHE A 4 63.87 11.77 -0.25
N ASP A 5 63.32 10.81 0.49
CA ASP A 5 62.42 9.75 0.04
C ASP A 5 60.99 10.33 0.09
N ASP A 6 60.44 10.75 -1.05
CA ASP A 6 59.06 11.27 -1.16
C ASP A 6 58.26 10.36 -2.10
N ASN A 7 58.00 9.14 -1.64
CA ASN A 7 57.06 8.21 -2.27
C ASN A 7 55.72 8.27 -1.53
N HIS A 8 54.97 9.35 -1.76
CA HIS A 8 53.59 9.47 -1.28
C HIS A 8 52.62 8.81 -2.27
N PRO A 9 51.87 7.75 -1.89
CA PRO A 9 50.81 7.20 -2.71
C PRO A 9 49.58 8.12 -2.69
N MET A 10 49.55 9.08 -3.61
CA MET A 10 48.32 9.79 -3.99
C MET A 10 47.45 8.85 -4.83
N GLY A 11 46.23 8.55 -4.37
CA GLY A 11 45.17 8.19 -5.32
C GLY A 11 44.27 7.00 -5.02
N ALA A 12 43.95 6.67 -3.76
CA ALA A 12 42.92 5.67 -3.45
C ALA A 12 41.69 6.25 -2.73
N ARG A 13 41.55 7.59 -2.63
CA ARG A 13 40.53 8.26 -1.79
C ARG A 13 39.56 9.15 -2.58
N ALA A 14 39.32 8.84 -3.85
CA ALA A 14 38.45 9.64 -4.72
C ALA A 14 37.36 8.83 -5.44
N GLN A 15 37.23 7.52 -5.19
CA GLN A 15 36.19 6.69 -5.82
C GLN A 15 35.07 6.25 -4.87
N GLU A 16 35.20 6.47 -3.55
CA GLU A 16 34.11 6.13 -2.62
C GLU A 16 33.05 7.24 -2.46
N GLU A 17 33.29 8.47 -2.95
CA GLU A 17 32.30 9.57 -2.81
C GLU A 17 31.26 9.64 -3.94
N GLU A 18 31.45 8.93 -5.05
CA GLU A 18 30.52 9.00 -6.19
C GLU A 18 29.34 8.01 -6.08
N ASP A 19 29.49 6.91 -5.33
CA ASP A 19 28.40 5.94 -5.11
C ASP A 19 27.32 6.47 -4.13
N ASP A 20 27.70 7.37 -3.21
CA ASP A 20 26.76 8.04 -2.29
C ASP A 20 25.85 9.06 -3.01
N ALA A 21 26.31 9.65 -4.12
CA ALA A 21 25.56 10.65 -4.87
C ALA A 21 24.40 10.04 -5.69
N ILE A 22 24.50 8.77 -6.09
CA ILE A 22 23.44 8.08 -6.84
C ILE A 22 22.33 7.58 -5.88
N GLU A 23 22.68 7.16 -4.66
CA GLU A 23 21.67 6.94 -3.60
C GLU A 23 20.98 8.24 -3.16
N SER A 24 21.66 9.38 -3.26
CA SER A 24 21.12 10.71 -2.95
C SER A 24 19.96 11.15 -3.86
N MET A 25 19.81 10.55 -5.05
CA MET A 25 18.68 10.88 -5.92
C MET A 25 17.33 10.34 -5.41
N GLY A 26 17.29 9.44 -4.41
CA GLY A 26 16.09 9.18 -3.63
C GLY A 26 14.95 8.43 -4.32
N TRP A 27 15.13 7.93 -5.55
CA TRP A 27 14.05 7.31 -6.34
C TRP A 27 13.67 5.90 -5.87
N ASN A 28 14.54 5.22 -5.10
CA ASN A 28 14.28 3.87 -4.59
C ASN A 28 14.07 3.80 -3.08
N LYS A 29 13.92 4.94 -2.40
CA LYS A 29 13.79 4.96 -0.94
C LYS A 29 12.44 4.37 -0.51
N TRP A 30 12.49 3.23 0.16
CA TRP A 30 11.34 2.63 0.81
C TRP A 30 11.12 3.31 2.16
N TYR A 31 9.94 3.88 2.34
CA TYR A 31 9.51 4.50 3.59
C TYR A 31 8.68 3.50 4.40
N LYS A 32 8.76 3.61 5.72
CA LYS A 32 7.85 2.96 6.66
C LYS A 32 7.15 4.06 7.44
N ASP A 33 5.84 3.93 7.63
CA ASP A 33 5.14 4.87 8.51
C ASP A 33 5.62 4.64 9.96
N PRO A 34 5.82 5.71 10.75
CA PRO A 34 6.22 5.56 12.14
C PRO A 34 5.17 4.72 12.86
N GLN A 35 5.61 3.63 13.50
CA GLN A 35 4.70 2.80 14.28
C GLN A 35 4.15 3.63 15.44
N PRO A 36 2.83 3.60 15.68
CA PRO A 36 2.27 4.24 16.87
C PRO A 36 2.87 3.58 18.12
N ALA A 37 2.96 4.33 19.23
CA ALA A 37 3.58 3.87 20.48
C ALA A 37 2.97 2.58 21.08
N GLY A 38 1.83 2.11 20.56
CA GLY A 38 1.21 0.83 20.90
C GLY A 38 1.72 -0.39 20.13
N GLY A 39 2.78 -0.24 19.31
CA GLY A 39 3.38 -1.35 18.56
C GLY A 39 2.73 -1.61 17.19
N ALA A 40 3.32 -2.53 16.43
CA ALA A 40 2.84 -2.93 15.12
C ALA A 40 1.45 -3.55 15.22
N HIS A 41 0.44 -2.94 14.59
CA HIS A 41 -0.91 -3.49 14.58
C HIS A 41 -0.92 -4.76 13.73
N GLU A 42 -1.01 -5.92 14.37
CA GLU A 42 -1.26 -7.16 13.64
C GLU A 42 -2.66 -7.10 13.00
N PRO A 43 -2.82 -7.59 11.76
CA PRO A 43 -4.12 -7.60 11.12
C PRO A 43 -5.07 -8.49 11.93
N ALA A 44 -6.25 -7.96 12.28
CA ALA A 44 -7.26 -8.71 13.01
C ALA A 44 -7.68 -9.94 12.19
N ARG A 45 -7.39 -11.13 12.71
CA ARG A 45 -7.72 -12.40 12.07
C ARG A 45 -9.23 -12.55 11.97
N VAL A 46 -9.71 -12.94 10.80
CA VAL A 46 -11.13 -13.23 10.58
C VAL A 46 -11.28 -14.75 10.56
N GLU A 47 -11.89 -15.29 11.61
CA GLU A 47 -12.17 -16.73 11.67
C GLU A 47 -13.22 -17.11 10.62
N ARG A 48 -12.85 -18.06 9.75
CA ARG A 48 -13.71 -18.64 8.73
C ARG A 48 -13.45 -20.14 8.66
N PRO A 49 -14.46 -20.96 8.37
CA PRO A 49 -14.29 -22.41 8.28
C PRO A 49 -13.37 -22.84 7.12
N GLU A 50 -13.26 -22.01 6.07
CA GLU A 50 -12.42 -22.27 4.90
C GLU A 50 -10.99 -21.68 5.03
N ALA A 51 -10.67 -21.09 6.19
CA ALA A 51 -9.37 -20.47 6.45
C ALA A 51 -8.28 -21.53 6.67
N GLU A 52 -7.21 -21.47 5.89
CA GLU A 52 -5.99 -22.22 6.13
C GLU A 52 -4.95 -21.27 6.74
N TRP A 53 -4.54 -21.52 7.99
CA TRP A 53 -3.57 -20.68 8.68
C TRP A 53 -2.12 -21.12 8.48
N ASP A 54 -1.91 -22.29 7.89
CA ASP A 54 -0.58 -22.83 7.60
C ASP A 54 0.07 -22.09 6.43
N GLU A 55 1.06 -21.24 6.74
CA GLU A 55 1.78 -20.45 5.73
C GLU A 55 2.51 -21.32 4.69
N ASN A 56 2.91 -22.52 5.10
CA ASN A 56 3.59 -23.50 4.24
C ASN A 56 2.65 -24.13 3.21
N LYS A 57 1.34 -24.14 3.48
CA LYS A 57 0.31 -24.66 2.57
C LYS A 57 -0.14 -23.60 1.57
N TRP A 58 0.13 -22.33 1.84
CA TRP A 58 -0.22 -21.25 0.93
C TRP A 58 0.54 -21.36 -0.38
N ARG A 59 -0.17 -21.06 -1.47
CA ARG A 59 0.42 -21.07 -2.81
C ARG A 59 1.58 -20.08 -2.86
N LYS A 60 2.65 -20.45 -3.55
CA LYS A 60 3.74 -19.52 -3.86
C LYS A 60 3.17 -18.37 -4.70
N THR A 61 3.50 -17.15 -4.32
CA THR A 61 3.07 -15.96 -5.04
C THR A 61 3.74 -15.94 -6.41
N ASN A 62 2.99 -15.71 -7.49
CA ASN A 62 3.55 -15.53 -8.85
C ASN A 62 3.93 -14.04 -9.10
N LEU A 63 3.90 -13.22 -8.06
CA LEU A 63 4.15 -11.78 -8.17
C LEU A 63 5.66 -11.51 -8.22
N GLN A 64 6.08 -10.70 -9.18
CA GLN A 64 7.45 -10.21 -9.28
C GLN A 64 7.77 -9.24 -8.12
N ASP A 65 9.03 -9.23 -7.67
CA ASP A 65 9.48 -8.43 -6.53
C ASP A 65 9.40 -6.91 -6.76
N GLY A 66 9.45 -6.47 -8.02
CA GLY A 66 9.31 -5.05 -8.40
C GLY A 66 7.87 -4.58 -8.55
N ASP A 67 6.87 -5.47 -8.42
CA ASP A 67 5.49 -5.11 -8.73
C ASP A 67 4.85 -4.35 -7.56
N THR A 68 4.52 -3.08 -7.79
CA THR A 68 3.95 -2.17 -6.80
C THR A 68 2.47 -1.87 -7.07
N MET A 69 1.75 -1.47 -6.03
CA MET A 69 0.33 -1.18 -6.09
C MET A 69 -0.05 0.00 -5.22
N ALA A 70 -0.88 0.89 -5.76
CA ALA A 70 -1.44 2.02 -5.03
C ALA A 70 -2.33 1.59 -3.86
N LYS A 71 -2.28 2.37 -2.77
CA LYS A 71 -3.09 2.20 -1.55
C LYS A 71 -4.57 1.84 -1.80
N GLY A 72 -5.24 2.59 -2.68
CA GLY A 72 -6.68 2.40 -2.96
C GLY A 72 -6.99 1.05 -3.61
N LYS A 73 -6.10 0.60 -4.51
CA LYS A 73 -6.22 -0.70 -5.18
C LYS A 73 -5.97 -1.84 -4.21
N ALA A 74 -4.98 -1.71 -3.32
CA ALA A 74 -4.71 -2.68 -2.25
C ALA A 74 -5.93 -2.90 -1.34
N LYS A 75 -6.54 -1.82 -0.85
CA LYS A 75 -7.76 -1.88 -0.02
C LYS A 75 -8.93 -2.57 -0.72
N THR A 76 -9.11 -2.27 -2.01
CA THR A 76 -10.25 -2.80 -2.78
C THR A 76 -10.04 -4.26 -3.17
N MET A 77 -8.84 -4.64 -3.61
CA MET A 77 -8.55 -5.99 -4.12
C MET A 77 -8.37 -7.02 -3.00
N TYR A 78 -7.77 -6.62 -1.88
CA TYR A 78 -7.39 -7.50 -0.77
C TYR A 78 -8.24 -7.27 0.50
N LEU A 79 -9.24 -6.38 0.43
CA LEU A 79 -10.16 -6.07 1.54
C LEU A 79 -9.46 -5.59 2.83
N LEU A 80 -8.26 -5.02 2.69
CA LEU A 80 -7.46 -4.50 3.79
C LEU A 80 -7.96 -3.15 4.28
N THR A 81 -7.74 -2.87 5.56
CA THR A 81 -7.98 -1.56 6.18
C THR A 81 -6.73 -0.69 6.13
N ASP A 82 -6.88 0.59 6.44
CA ASP A 82 -5.73 1.52 6.49
C ASP A 82 -4.69 1.09 7.53
N LYS A 83 -5.17 0.59 8.67
CA LYS A 83 -4.35 0.12 9.80
C LYS A 83 -3.48 -1.07 9.41
N ASP A 84 -4.03 -1.98 8.61
CA ASP A 84 -3.32 -3.17 8.15
C ASP A 84 -2.16 -2.81 7.19
N LEU A 85 -2.22 -1.65 6.52
CA LEU A 85 -1.20 -1.20 5.57
C LEU A 85 -0.07 -0.38 6.23
N LEU A 86 -0.21 0.04 7.49
CA LEU A 86 0.80 0.78 8.24
C LEU A 86 2.15 0.06 8.39
N PRO A 87 2.20 -1.25 8.70
CA PRO A 87 3.48 -1.94 8.86
C PRO A 87 4.21 -2.18 7.53
N LEU A 88 3.56 -1.95 6.38
CA LEU A 88 4.15 -2.18 5.08
C LEU A 88 5.10 -1.07 4.66
N SER A 89 6.14 -1.48 3.95
CA SER A 89 7.01 -0.56 3.23
C SER A 89 6.29 0.03 2.02
N TYR A 90 6.50 1.32 1.77
CA TYR A 90 5.94 1.99 0.60
C TYR A 90 6.94 2.94 -0.06
N GLN A 91 6.79 3.10 -1.37
CA GLN A 91 7.44 4.16 -2.13
C GLN A 91 6.47 5.33 -2.31
N LYS A 92 7.01 6.54 -2.32
CA LYS A 92 6.25 7.74 -2.67
C LYS A 92 6.46 8.00 -4.15
N GLU A 93 5.37 8.06 -4.90
CA GLU A 93 5.40 8.36 -6.31
C GLU A 93 4.66 9.67 -6.59
N MET A 94 5.18 10.44 -7.54
CA MET A 94 4.53 11.67 -7.99
C MET A 94 3.33 11.30 -8.85
N ASN A 95 2.15 11.82 -8.52
CA ASN A 95 0.99 11.68 -9.38
C ASN A 95 1.20 12.50 -10.68
N SER A 96 0.45 12.19 -11.74
CA SER A 96 0.43 12.95 -13.00
C SER A 96 0.12 14.44 -12.83
N ARG A 97 -0.47 14.81 -11.69
CA ARG A 97 -0.76 16.19 -11.28
C ARG A 97 0.37 16.88 -10.49
N GLY A 98 1.53 16.23 -10.34
CA GLY A 98 2.68 16.79 -9.61
C GLY A 98 2.66 16.62 -8.09
N PHE A 99 1.64 15.95 -7.52
CA PHE A 99 1.56 15.75 -6.07
C PHE A 99 2.27 14.46 -5.63
N ASN A 100 3.26 14.57 -4.72
CA ASN A 100 4.02 13.46 -4.11
C ASN A 100 3.27 12.71 -3.01
N ASN A 101 1.98 12.45 -3.21
CA ASN A 101 1.10 11.86 -2.20
C ASN A 101 0.71 10.41 -2.48
N MET A 102 1.16 9.82 -3.58
CA MET A 102 0.78 8.44 -3.90
C MET A 102 1.71 7.45 -3.20
N LYS A 103 1.15 6.67 -2.27
CA LYS A 103 1.84 5.56 -1.60
C LYS A 103 1.69 4.28 -2.43
N MET A 104 2.82 3.77 -2.93
CA MET A 104 2.94 2.52 -3.67
C MET A 104 3.50 1.42 -2.76
N TYR A 105 2.74 0.34 -2.59
CA TYR A 105 3.11 -0.79 -1.72
C TYR A 105 3.53 -2.00 -2.57
N ARG A 106 4.41 -2.85 -2.06
CA ARG A 106 4.77 -4.10 -2.74
C ARG A 106 3.60 -5.05 -2.78
N LYS A 107 3.20 -5.52 -3.98
CA LYS A 107 2.04 -6.42 -4.11
C LYS A 107 2.20 -7.71 -3.32
N ARG A 108 3.41 -8.28 -3.32
CA ARG A 108 3.73 -9.51 -2.59
C ARG A 108 3.48 -9.38 -1.09
N GLU A 109 3.88 -8.26 -0.48
CA GLU A 109 3.67 -8.01 0.95
C GLU A 109 2.19 -7.78 1.28
N VAL A 110 1.49 -6.99 0.45
CA VAL A 110 0.05 -6.75 0.57
C VAL A 110 -0.74 -8.07 0.49
N GLU A 111 -0.38 -8.94 -0.45
CA GLU A 111 -1.01 -10.25 -0.61
C GLU A 111 -0.79 -11.14 0.61
N ARG A 112 0.45 -11.26 1.09
CA ARG A 112 0.78 -12.04 2.30
C ARG A 112 0.03 -11.53 3.53
N LEU A 113 -0.08 -10.22 3.73
CA LEU A 113 -0.87 -9.65 4.83
C LEU A 113 -2.36 -10.00 4.70
N SER A 114 -2.90 -9.96 3.48
CA SER A 114 -4.29 -10.36 3.26
C SER A 114 -4.54 -11.82 3.59
N TRP A 115 -3.57 -12.70 3.28
CA TRP A 115 -3.64 -14.12 3.65
C TRP A 115 -3.52 -14.32 5.15
N LYS A 116 -2.64 -13.58 5.84
CA LYS A 116 -2.56 -13.57 7.31
C LYS A 116 -3.85 -13.08 7.96
N LYS A 117 -4.64 -12.23 7.28
CA LYS A 117 -5.92 -11.73 7.80
C LYS A 117 -7.08 -12.70 7.60
N TYR A 118 -7.17 -13.29 6.41
CA TYR A 118 -8.31 -14.10 5.98
C TYR A 118 -8.06 -15.62 6.00
N GLY A 119 -6.86 -16.06 6.39
CA GLY A 119 -6.48 -17.47 6.40
C GLY A 119 -6.24 -18.02 4.99
N GLY A 120 -5.32 -17.38 4.27
CA GLY A 120 -4.88 -17.84 2.96
C GLY A 120 -5.74 -17.38 1.78
N PRO A 121 -5.47 -17.92 0.58
CA PRO A 121 -6.13 -17.50 -0.66
C PRO A 121 -7.61 -17.91 -0.74
N ASN A 122 -7.97 -19.06 -0.15
CA ASN A 122 -9.37 -19.54 -0.13
C ASN A 122 -10.26 -18.61 0.70
N GLY A 123 -9.83 -18.30 1.94
CA GLY A 123 -10.57 -17.38 2.82
C GLY A 123 -10.71 -15.97 2.23
N LEU A 124 -9.69 -15.48 1.52
CA LEU A 124 -9.78 -14.21 0.80
C LEU A 124 -10.81 -14.26 -0.33
N LYS A 125 -10.88 -15.35 -1.10
CA LYS A 125 -11.86 -15.53 -2.18
C LYS A 125 -13.29 -15.52 -1.62
N ALA A 126 -13.54 -16.29 -0.56
CA ALA A 126 -14.84 -16.32 0.12
C ALA A 126 -15.23 -14.94 0.68
N ALA A 127 -14.28 -14.18 1.23
CA ALA A 127 -14.53 -12.81 1.70
C ALA A 127 -14.91 -11.84 0.55
N LYS A 128 -14.29 -12.00 -0.63
CA LYS A 128 -14.62 -11.19 -1.82
C LYS A 128 -15.99 -11.53 -2.38
N GLU A 129 -16.36 -12.80 -2.41
CA GLU A 129 -17.68 -13.25 -2.83
C GLU A 129 -18.77 -12.72 -1.90
N ALA A 130 -18.54 -12.78 -0.58
CA ALA A 130 -19.45 -12.21 0.42
C ALA A 130 -19.64 -10.68 0.26
N LYS A 131 -18.58 -9.92 -0.09
CA LYS A 131 -18.75 -8.48 -0.38
C LYS A 131 -19.46 -8.22 -1.70
N LYS A 132 -19.32 -9.10 -2.69
CA LYS A 132 -19.97 -8.93 -4.00
C LYS A 132 -21.48 -9.15 -3.88
N SER A 133 -21.92 -10.17 -3.14
CA SER A 133 -23.34 -10.45 -2.92
C SER A 133 -24.07 -9.31 -2.21
N VAL A 134 -23.44 -8.67 -1.22
CA VAL A 134 -24.02 -7.50 -0.51
C VAL A 134 -24.23 -6.31 -1.45
N LYS A 135 -23.29 -6.04 -2.36
CA LYS A 135 -23.42 -4.94 -3.33
C LYS A 135 -24.54 -5.16 -4.34
N THR A 136 -24.79 -6.41 -4.74
CA THR A 136 -25.88 -6.73 -5.67
C THR A 136 -27.24 -6.82 -4.97
N ALA A 137 -27.26 -7.06 -3.66
CA ALA A 137 -28.48 -7.19 -2.87
C ALA A 137 -29.03 -5.85 -2.34
N SER A 138 -28.41 -4.71 -2.65
CA SER A 138 -29.01 -3.41 -2.33
C SER A 138 -30.21 -3.18 -3.25
N PRO A 139 -31.47 -3.26 -2.76
CA PRO A 139 -32.62 -2.97 -3.60
C PRO A 139 -32.48 -1.53 -4.08
N LYS A 140 -32.65 -1.31 -5.38
CA LYS A 140 -32.87 0.02 -5.95
C LYS A 140 -34.08 0.63 -5.22
N VAL A 141 -33.84 1.42 -4.18
CA VAL A 141 -34.83 2.37 -3.68
C VAL A 141 -34.89 3.48 -4.72
N SER A 142 -35.61 3.21 -5.80
CA SER A 142 -36.12 4.20 -6.74
C SER A 142 -37.16 5.02 -5.98
N GLY A 143 -36.70 6.00 -5.22
CA GLY A 143 -37.54 6.80 -4.34
C GLY A 143 -36.85 8.11 -4.01
N SER A 144 -36.24 8.78 -5.00
CA SER A 144 -36.03 10.22 -4.90
C SER A 144 -37.40 10.86 -5.15
N PRO A 145 -38.05 11.47 -4.15
CA PRO A 145 -39.16 12.36 -4.43
C PRO A 145 -38.65 13.51 -5.30
N PRO A 146 -39.39 13.95 -6.33
CA PRO A 146 -39.03 15.17 -7.04
C PRO A 146 -38.98 16.30 -6.01
N CYS A 147 -37.84 16.97 -5.91
CA CYS A 147 -37.74 18.22 -5.18
C CYS A 147 -38.69 19.22 -5.81
N SER A 148 -39.87 19.39 -5.21
CA SER A 148 -40.81 20.46 -5.52
C SER A 148 -40.13 21.79 -5.18
N PHE A 149 -39.45 22.38 -6.17
CA PHE A 149 -39.03 23.77 -6.13
C PHE A 149 -40.31 24.62 -6.08
N GLY A 150 -40.69 25.03 -4.87
CA GLY A 150 -41.77 25.96 -4.64
C GLY A 150 -41.47 27.27 -5.34
N ALA A 151 -42.19 27.56 -6.41
CA ALA A 151 -42.25 28.88 -7.01
C ALA A 151 -42.92 29.82 -5.99
N GLY A 152 -42.12 30.68 -5.37
CA GLY A 152 -42.62 31.76 -4.55
C GLY A 152 -43.31 32.80 -5.43
N ASP A 153 -44.64 32.79 -5.40
CA ASP A 153 -45.47 33.90 -5.85
C ASP A 153 -45.14 35.13 -5.00
N ARG A 154 -44.56 36.15 -5.64
CA ARG A 154 -44.26 37.44 -5.01
C ARG A 154 -45.15 38.49 -5.65
N THR A 155 -46.43 38.45 -5.31
CA THR A 155 -47.34 39.57 -5.47
C THR A 155 -46.89 40.69 -4.53
N ASN A 156 -46.54 41.86 -5.07
CA ASN A 156 -46.48 43.09 -4.28
C ASN A 156 -47.17 44.22 -5.04
N GLN A 157 -47.91 45.00 -4.26
CA GLN A 157 -48.87 46.05 -4.62
C GLN A 157 -48.28 47.17 -5.47
#